data_AF-A0A9D4MA44-F1
#
_entry.id   AF-A0A9D4MA44-F1
#
_cell.length_a   1.000
_cell.length_b   1.000
_cell.length_c   1.000
_cell.angle_alpha   90.00
_cell.angle_beta   90.00
_cell.angle_gamma   90.00
#
_symmetry.space_group_name_H-M   'P 1'
#
loop_
_entity.id
_entity.type
_entity.pdbx_description
1 polymer ?
#
loop_
_entity_poly.entity_id
_entity_poly.type
_entity_poly.pdbx_seq_one_letter_code
_entity_poly.pdbx_strand_id
1 'polypeptide(L)'
;MKTFWPSGKNKTRLQYLLRTAILLYQWQHNIHIVVSRTDQPEHETPCVSVLNKTLNPLSELNLSMEEADVRMIPHAVNATAEGSRRCVIISGDTDVDVLALHFFNILQLRGLQELRIRAGIGNSTRYIPLHKITQTKPALCKVLIAAHILTGCDMTSKVGTKLPALNLCLEQY
;
A
#
# COMPACT_ATOMS: atom_id res chain seq x y z
N MET A 1 9.64 -29.17 -10.51
CA MET A 1 10.58 -28.20 -9.90
C MET A 1 9.79 -27.34 -8.92
N LYS A 2 10.14 -27.28 -7.63
CA LYS A 2 9.57 -26.27 -6.73
C LYS A 2 10.21 -24.93 -7.10
N THR A 3 9.44 -24.05 -7.73
CA THR A 3 9.91 -22.71 -8.08
C THR A 3 10.13 -21.90 -6.79
N PHE A 4 11.07 -20.94 -6.81
CA PHE A 4 11.43 -20.17 -5.62
C PHE A 4 10.23 -19.36 -5.09
N TRP A 5 9.45 -18.77 -6.01
CA TRP A 5 8.41 -17.78 -5.71
C TRP A 5 7.16 -18.31 -4.99
N PRO A 6 6.64 -19.53 -5.27
CA PRO A 6 5.47 -20.04 -4.56
C PRO A 6 5.73 -20.46 -3.11
N SER A 7 7.00 -20.57 -2.68
CA SER A 7 7.32 -20.99 -1.32
C SER A 7 7.18 -19.84 -0.32
N GLY A 8 6.23 -19.95 0.61
CA GLY A 8 6.08 -18.98 1.72
C GLY A 8 7.39 -18.79 2.51
N LYS A 9 8.10 -19.89 2.82
CA LYS A 9 9.40 -19.85 3.50
C LYS A 9 10.46 -19.04 2.72
N ASN A 10 10.47 -19.12 1.40
CA ASN A 10 11.41 -18.33 0.59
C ASN A 10 11.03 -16.84 0.56
N LYS A 11 9.73 -16.52 0.45
CA LYS A 11 9.24 -15.14 0.53
C LYS A 11 9.60 -14.49 1.87
N THR A 12 9.35 -15.20 2.96
CA THR A 12 9.79 -14.90 4.33
C THR A 12 11.28 -14.57 4.41
N ARG A 13 12.14 -15.45 3.88
CA ARG A 13 13.59 -15.27 3.94
C ARG A 13 14.05 -14.06 3.12
N LEU A 14 13.42 -13.83 1.98
CA LEU A 14 13.69 -12.66 1.15
C LEU A 14 13.29 -11.36 1.88
N GLN A 15 12.14 -11.33 2.54
CA GLN A 15 11.73 -10.19 3.36
C GLN A 15 12.74 -9.89 4.48
N TYR A 16 13.20 -10.93 5.19
CA TYR A 16 14.21 -10.78 6.24
C TYR A 16 15.55 -10.28 5.70
N LEU A 17 15.99 -10.82 4.56
CA LEU A 17 17.22 -10.39 3.88
C LEU A 17 17.13 -8.91 3.50
N LEU A 18 16.04 -8.49 2.84
CA LEU A 18 15.84 -7.10 2.43
C LEU A 18 15.77 -6.16 3.63
N ARG A 19 15.02 -6.54 4.67
CA ARG A 19 14.95 -5.79 5.93
C ARG A 19 16.34 -5.60 6.53
N THR A 20 17.09 -6.68 6.70
CA THR A 20 18.44 -6.64 7.28
C THR A 20 19.37 -5.76 6.45
N ALA A 21 19.34 -5.92 5.12
CA ALA A 21 20.12 -5.08 4.21
C ALA A 21 19.78 -3.59 4.36
N ILE A 22 18.48 -3.24 4.42
CA ILE A 22 18.04 -1.84 4.61
C ILE A 22 18.53 -1.27 5.95
N LEU A 23 18.42 -2.03 7.03
CA LEU A 23 18.79 -1.58 8.38
C LEU A 23 20.30 -1.46 8.59
N LEU A 24 21.09 -2.30 7.92
CA LEU A 24 22.56 -2.26 7.99
C LEU A 24 23.17 -1.26 6.99
N TYR A 25 22.45 -0.88 5.94
CA TYR A 25 22.96 0.01 4.92
C TYR A 25 23.16 1.44 5.45
N GLN A 26 24.30 2.04 5.10
CA GLN A 26 24.61 3.42 5.45
C GLN A 26 24.07 4.38 4.39
N TRP A 27 22.79 4.73 4.51
CA TRP A 27 22.12 5.68 3.61
C TRP A 27 22.83 7.04 3.65
N GLN A 28 23.27 7.53 2.48
CA GLN A 28 24.09 8.76 2.37
C GLN A 28 23.28 10.07 2.32
N HIS A 29 22.00 10.04 2.68
CA HIS A 29 21.09 11.18 2.58
C HIS A 29 20.14 11.23 3.78
N ASN A 30 19.54 12.40 4.01
CA ASN A 30 18.48 12.61 5.01
C ASN A 30 17.16 11.94 4.57
N ILE A 31 17.20 10.62 4.43
CA ILE A 31 16.06 9.77 4.03
C ILE A 31 15.52 9.12 5.30
N HIS A 32 14.25 9.32 5.56
CA HIS A 32 13.52 8.57 6.58
C HIS A 32 12.98 7.29 5.94
N ILE A 33 13.47 6.14 6.39
CA ILE A 33 13.04 4.84 5.89
C ILE A 33 12.25 4.14 6.97
N VAL A 34 11.03 3.70 6.64
CA VAL A 34 10.19 2.92 7.54
C VAL A 34 10.10 1.50 7.00
N VAL A 35 10.42 0.50 7.83
CA VAL A 35 10.34 -0.92 7.49
C VAL A 35 9.27 -1.57 8.36
N SER A 36 8.20 -2.03 7.72
CA SER A 36 7.06 -2.68 8.39
C SER A 36 7.46 -3.94 9.16
N ARG A 37 6.59 -4.34 10.08
CA ARG A 37 6.74 -5.60 10.81
C ARG A 37 6.75 -6.80 9.86
N THR A 38 7.39 -7.89 10.29
CA THR A 38 7.32 -9.18 9.58
C THR A 38 6.73 -10.25 10.49
N ASP A 39 5.69 -10.93 10.02
CA ASP A 39 5.02 -11.98 10.76
C ASP A 39 5.75 -13.31 10.53
N GLN A 40 6.80 -13.54 11.33
CA GLN A 40 7.54 -14.80 11.34
C GLN A 40 7.22 -15.58 12.62
N PRO A 41 6.94 -16.88 12.54
CA PRO A 41 6.69 -17.71 13.73
C PRO A 41 7.86 -17.74 14.72
N GLU A 42 9.07 -17.47 14.23
CA GLU A 42 10.33 -17.72 14.95
C GLU A 42 10.95 -16.44 15.51
N HIS A 43 10.75 -15.31 14.81
CA HIS A 43 11.29 -13.99 15.18
C HIS A 43 10.38 -12.87 14.65
N GLU A 44 9.38 -12.46 15.45
CA GLU A 44 8.60 -11.27 15.12
C GLU A 44 9.52 -10.05 15.08
N THR A 45 9.50 -9.32 13.96
CA THR A 45 10.26 -8.08 13.86
C THR A 45 9.30 -6.90 13.90
N PRO A 46 9.50 -5.91 14.80
CA PRO A 46 8.62 -4.77 14.87
C PRO A 46 8.83 -3.83 13.66
N CYS A 47 7.85 -3.00 13.39
CA CYS A 47 7.99 -1.82 12.55
C CYS A 47 9.02 -0.88 13.18
N VAL A 48 9.95 -0.43 12.34
CA VAL A 48 11.07 0.44 12.74
C VAL A 48 11.27 1.51 11.69
N SER A 49 11.76 2.66 12.11
CA SER A 49 12.26 3.67 11.22
C SER A 49 13.76 3.88 11.35
N VAL A 50 14.39 4.29 10.26
CA VAL A 50 15.81 4.64 10.18
C VAL A 50 15.91 6.06 9.64
N LEU A 51 16.53 6.93 10.43
CA LEU A 51 16.86 8.30 10.05
C LEU A 51 18.26 8.62 10.58
N ASN A 52 19.17 9.07 9.70
CA ASN A 52 20.53 9.46 10.10
C ASN A 52 21.29 8.41 10.93
N LYS A 53 21.14 7.13 10.58
CA LYS A 53 21.71 5.95 11.28
C LYS A 53 21.09 5.64 12.64
N THR A 54 20.10 6.41 13.08
CA THR A 54 19.33 6.12 14.28
C THR A 54 18.14 5.23 13.91
N LEU A 55 18.05 4.10 14.59
CA LEU A 55 16.96 3.14 14.44
C LEU A 55 15.96 3.37 15.58
N ASN A 56 14.70 3.69 15.22
CA ASN A 56 13.64 3.98 16.18
C ASN A 56 12.51 2.97 16.02
N PRO A 57 12.02 2.35 17.11
CA PRO A 57 10.76 1.60 17.06
C PRO A 57 9.60 2.52 16.67
N LEU A 58 8.70 2.02 15.82
CA LEU A 58 7.52 2.76 15.35
C LEU A 58 6.26 1.95 15.66
N SER A 59 5.85 2.00 16.94
CA SER A 59 4.81 1.12 17.49
C SER A 59 3.42 1.38 16.92
N GLU A 60 3.15 2.61 16.48
CA GLU A 60 1.93 3.01 15.80
C GLU A 60 1.71 2.30 14.45
N LEU A 61 2.78 1.78 13.85
CA LEU A 61 2.75 1.01 12.60
C LEU A 61 3.01 -0.49 12.82
N ASN A 62 2.98 -0.98 14.07
CA ASN A 62 2.94 -2.41 14.40
C ASN A 62 1.53 -2.98 14.26
N LEU A 63 1.04 -3.00 13.02
CA LEU A 63 -0.35 -3.35 12.72
C LEU A 63 -0.51 -4.86 12.53
N SER A 64 -1.57 -5.44 13.09
CA SER A 64 -1.86 -6.89 13.01
C SER A 64 -2.24 -7.40 11.62
N MET A 65 -2.39 -6.50 10.64
CA MET A 65 -2.77 -6.83 9.26
C MET A 65 -1.63 -7.59 8.57
N GLU A 66 -1.93 -8.78 8.03
CA GLU A 66 -0.95 -9.68 7.39
C GLU A 66 -0.46 -9.14 6.04
N GLU A 67 -1.36 -8.56 5.24
CA GLU A 67 -1.09 -8.21 3.85
C GLU A 67 -0.44 -6.82 3.70
N ALA A 68 0.45 -6.71 2.71
CA ALA A 68 1.26 -5.51 2.51
C ALA A 68 0.45 -4.34 1.95
N ASP A 69 -0.51 -4.62 1.08
CA ASP A 69 -1.41 -3.68 0.42
C ASP A 69 -2.25 -2.88 1.42
N VAL A 70 -2.87 -3.54 2.40
CA VAL A 70 -3.64 -2.88 3.47
C VAL A 70 -2.73 -2.06 4.38
N ARG A 71 -1.51 -2.54 4.66
CA ARG A 71 -0.51 -1.79 5.44
C ARG A 71 -0.03 -0.52 4.74
N MET A 72 -0.11 -0.40 3.41
CA MET A 72 0.38 0.80 2.71
C MET A 72 -0.34 2.08 3.14
N ILE A 73 -1.63 2.00 3.46
CA ILE A 73 -2.45 3.17 3.80
C ILE A 73 -2.03 3.81 5.14
N PRO A 74 -1.91 3.06 6.26
CA PRO A 74 -1.35 3.58 7.50
C PRO A 74 0.06 4.17 7.34
N HIS A 75 0.92 3.55 6.53
CA HIS A 75 2.25 4.12 6.24
C HIS A 75 2.14 5.47 5.50
N ALA A 76 1.21 5.61 4.55
CA ALA A 76 0.94 6.89 3.90
C ALA A 76 0.37 7.94 4.87
N VAL A 77 -0.48 7.52 5.81
CA VAL A 77 -0.99 8.38 6.90
C VAL A 77 0.16 8.88 7.76
N ASN A 78 1.07 7.99 8.18
CA ASN A 78 2.25 8.35 8.96
C ASN A 78 3.14 9.35 8.21
N ALA A 79 3.49 9.06 6.96
CA ALA A 79 4.30 9.96 6.15
C ALA A 79 3.64 11.35 5.98
N THR A 80 2.32 11.39 5.85
CA THR A 80 1.55 12.65 5.78
C THR A 80 1.61 13.42 7.09
N ALA A 81 1.49 12.73 8.23
CA ALA A 81 1.62 13.33 9.57
C ALA A 81 3.02 13.90 9.82
N GLU A 82 4.05 13.28 9.26
CA GLU A 82 5.43 13.78 9.24
C GLU A 82 5.66 14.95 8.25
N GLY A 83 4.60 15.41 7.57
CA GLY A 83 4.64 16.59 6.70
C GLY A 83 4.74 16.29 5.21
N SER A 84 4.72 15.01 4.79
CA SER A 84 4.73 14.66 3.36
C SER A 84 3.46 15.15 2.68
N ARG A 85 3.60 16.00 1.66
CA ARG A 85 2.48 16.50 0.84
C ARG A 85 2.23 15.67 -0.41
N ARG A 86 3.20 14.83 -0.80
CA ARG A 86 3.14 13.95 -1.95
C ARG A 86 3.51 12.54 -1.54
N CYS A 87 2.68 11.58 -1.92
CA CYS A 87 2.91 10.15 -1.73
C CYS A 87 2.93 9.45 -3.09
N VAL A 88 3.92 8.58 -3.31
CA VAL A 88 4.02 7.73 -4.48
C VAL A 88 4.02 6.29 -4.02
N ILE A 89 2.96 5.57 -4.39
CA ILE A 89 2.82 4.14 -4.12
C ILE A 89 3.47 3.37 -5.27
N ILE A 90 4.29 2.39 -4.92
CA ILE A 90 4.93 1.47 -5.87
C ILE A 90 4.40 0.08 -5.57
N SER A 91 3.39 -0.32 -6.34
CA SER A 91 2.82 -1.67 -6.28
C SER A 91 2.40 -2.10 -7.68
N GLY A 92 2.48 -3.40 -7.96
CA GLY A 92 1.85 -4.02 -9.13
C GLY A 92 0.49 -4.64 -8.82
N ASP A 93 0.07 -4.56 -7.56
CA ASP A 93 -1.18 -5.13 -7.05
C ASP A 93 -2.33 -4.14 -7.19
N THR A 94 -3.45 -4.59 -7.76
CA THR A 94 -4.63 -3.74 -7.96
C THR A 94 -5.39 -3.45 -6.67
N ASP A 95 -5.21 -4.26 -5.63
CA ASP A 95 -5.95 -4.09 -4.39
C ASP A 95 -5.42 -2.85 -3.64
N VAL A 96 -4.13 -2.55 -3.83
CA VAL A 96 -3.52 -1.28 -3.45
C VAL A 96 -4.18 -0.09 -4.14
N ASP A 97 -4.47 -0.17 -5.44
CA ASP A 97 -5.12 0.91 -6.19
C ASP A 97 -6.53 1.21 -5.61
N VAL A 98 -7.29 0.14 -5.34
CA VAL A 98 -8.64 0.20 -4.75
C VAL A 98 -8.60 0.87 -3.38
N LEU A 99 -7.70 0.41 -2.51
CA LEU A 99 -7.53 0.97 -1.16
C LEU A 99 -7.06 2.43 -1.21
N ALA A 100 -6.09 2.74 -2.08
CA ALA A 100 -5.55 4.08 -2.24
C ALA A 100 -6.60 5.09 -2.73
N LEU A 101 -7.44 4.71 -3.68
CA LEU A 101 -8.55 5.54 -4.16
C LEU A 101 -9.62 5.72 -3.07
N HIS A 102 -9.98 4.64 -2.37
CA HIS A 102 -11.00 4.68 -1.33
C HIS A 102 -10.60 5.57 -0.16
N PHE A 103 -9.36 5.45 0.33
CA PHE A 103 -8.88 6.16 1.53
C PHE A 103 -8.19 7.50 1.25
N PHE A 104 -8.14 7.96 -0.01
CA PHE A 104 -7.48 9.22 -0.34
C PHE A 104 -8.11 10.42 0.38
N ASN A 105 -9.43 10.42 0.60
CA ASN A 105 -10.10 11.49 1.34
C ASN A 105 -9.55 11.63 2.77
N ILE A 106 -9.26 10.52 3.45
CA ILE A 106 -8.65 10.52 4.79
C ILE A 106 -7.24 11.11 4.74
N LEU A 107 -6.44 10.70 3.75
CA LEU A 107 -5.10 11.24 3.55
C LEU A 107 -5.13 12.74 3.24
N GLN A 108 -6.09 13.18 2.43
CA GLN A 108 -6.27 14.59 2.06
C GLN A 108 -6.65 15.45 3.27
N LEU A 109 -7.57 14.98 4.12
CA LEU A 109 -7.93 15.65 5.37
C LEU A 109 -6.73 15.80 6.32
N ARG A 110 -5.77 14.87 6.25
CA ARG A 110 -4.50 14.95 6.99
C ARG A 110 -3.44 15.80 6.30
N GLY A 111 -3.75 16.38 5.15
CA GLY A 111 -2.90 17.34 4.45
C GLY A 111 -2.09 16.78 3.29
N LEU A 112 -2.37 15.55 2.84
CA LEU A 112 -1.80 15.02 1.60
C LEU A 112 -2.42 15.76 0.39
N GLN A 113 -1.58 16.26 -0.51
CA GLN A 113 -2.02 17.00 -1.69
C GLN A 113 -1.99 16.12 -2.95
N GLU A 114 -0.97 15.28 -3.07
CA GLU A 114 -0.77 14.46 -4.25
C GLU A 114 -0.56 12.99 -3.88
N LEU A 115 -1.47 12.13 -4.35
CA LEU A 115 -1.29 10.68 -4.35
C LEU A 115 -1.09 10.18 -5.78
N ARG A 116 -0.02 9.42 -6.01
CA ARG A 116 0.29 8.80 -7.30
C ARG A 116 0.60 7.31 -7.12
N ILE A 117 0.33 6.53 -8.17
CA ILE A 117 0.76 5.14 -8.25
C ILE A 117 1.68 4.92 -9.44
N ARG A 118 2.74 4.13 -9.27
CA ARG A 118 3.64 3.77 -10.35
C ARG A 118 3.05 2.60 -11.15
N ALA A 119 2.82 2.82 -12.44
CA ALA A 119 2.38 1.79 -13.39
C ALA A 119 3.43 1.58 -14.49
N GLY A 120 3.45 0.38 -15.08
CA GLY A 120 4.40 0.02 -16.13
C GLY A 120 5.82 -0.29 -15.63
N ILE A 121 6.62 -0.88 -16.51
CA ILE A 121 7.97 -1.37 -16.23
C ILE A 121 8.94 -0.78 -17.26
N GLY A 122 10.16 -0.40 -16.83
CA GLY A 122 11.20 0.14 -17.69
C GLY A 122 10.75 1.41 -18.42
N ASN A 123 10.87 1.42 -19.74
CA ASN A 123 10.53 2.59 -20.57
C ASN A 123 9.03 2.93 -20.58
N SER A 124 8.16 2.04 -20.07
CA SER A 124 6.72 2.28 -19.94
C SER A 124 6.28 2.79 -18.57
N THR A 125 7.24 3.05 -17.68
CA THR A 125 6.95 3.54 -16.32
C THR A 125 6.30 4.92 -16.37
N ARG A 126 5.13 5.03 -15.74
CA ARG A 126 4.33 6.25 -15.62
C ARG A 126 3.75 6.36 -14.23
N TYR A 127 3.45 7.58 -13.79
CA TYR A 127 2.83 7.83 -12.50
C TYR A 127 1.39 8.30 -12.68
N ILE A 128 0.44 7.46 -12.29
CA ILE A 128 -0.99 7.74 -12.43
C ILE A 128 -1.44 8.60 -11.24
N PRO A 129 -2.00 9.81 -11.46
CA PRO A 129 -2.39 10.73 -10.41
C PRO A 129 -3.75 10.36 -9.80
N LEU A 130 -3.77 9.46 -8.82
CA LEU A 130 -5.01 9.00 -8.16
C LEU A 130 -5.80 10.16 -7.53
N HIS A 131 -5.13 11.18 -6.99
CA HIS A 131 -5.77 12.38 -6.45
C HIS A 131 -6.65 13.14 -7.46
N LYS A 132 -6.39 13.02 -8.77
CA LYS A 132 -7.27 13.61 -9.80
C LYS A 132 -8.48 12.73 -10.10
N ILE A 133 -8.33 11.42 -9.98
CA ILE A 133 -9.43 10.45 -10.16
C ILE A 133 -10.46 10.64 -9.04
N THR A 134 -10.01 10.83 -7.80
CA THR A 134 -10.90 11.03 -6.64
C THR A 134 -11.68 12.33 -6.72
N GLN A 135 -11.11 13.39 -7.33
CA GLN A 135 -11.79 14.66 -7.60
C GLN A 135 -12.86 14.53 -8.70
N THR A 136 -12.57 13.75 -9.74
CA THR A 136 -13.49 13.58 -10.88
C THR A 136 -14.56 12.52 -10.65
N LYS A 137 -14.29 11.52 -9.79
CA LYS A 137 -15.19 10.40 -9.50
C LYS A 137 -15.31 10.11 -7.99
N PRO A 138 -15.74 11.09 -7.17
CA PRO A 138 -15.79 10.93 -5.71
C PRO A 138 -16.81 9.88 -5.26
N ALA A 139 -17.96 9.78 -5.93
CA ALA A 139 -18.97 8.78 -5.63
C ALA A 139 -18.46 7.36 -5.86
N LEU A 140 -17.71 7.15 -6.95
CA LEU A 140 -17.08 5.86 -7.25
C LEU A 140 -16.15 5.42 -6.13
N CYS A 141 -15.28 6.33 -5.65
CA CYS A 141 -14.29 6.02 -4.63
C CYS A 141 -14.92 5.50 -3.32
N LYS A 142 -16.13 5.97 -2.98
CA LYS A 142 -16.87 5.51 -1.79
C LYS A 142 -17.33 4.06 -1.89
N VAL A 143 -17.65 3.59 -3.10
CA VAL A 143 -18.20 2.25 -3.34
C VAL A 143 -17.15 1.23 -3.80
N LEU A 144 -15.90 1.66 -4.08
CA LEU A 144 -14.86 0.80 -4.63
C LEU A 144 -14.59 -0.47 -3.82
N ILE A 145 -14.57 -0.39 -2.49
CA ILE A 145 -14.36 -1.56 -1.63
C ILE A 145 -15.52 -2.55 -1.76
N ALA A 146 -16.76 -2.07 -1.70
CA ALA A 146 -17.94 -2.91 -1.87
C ALA A 146 -17.97 -3.56 -3.26
N ALA A 147 -17.69 -2.78 -4.31
CA ALA A 147 -17.61 -3.27 -5.68
C ALA A 147 -16.49 -4.32 -5.83
N HIS A 148 -15.32 -4.10 -5.21
CA HIS A 148 -14.21 -5.02 -5.24
C HIS A 148 -14.54 -6.36 -4.57
N ILE A 149 -15.15 -6.33 -3.38
CA ILE A 149 -15.62 -7.54 -2.68
C ILE A 149 -16.66 -8.28 -3.53
N LEU A 150 -17.67 -7.59 -4.06
CA LEU A 150 -18.75 -8.21 -4.85
C LEU A 150 -18.27 -8.80 -6.18
N THR A 151 -17.14 -8.30 -6.70
CA THR A 151 -16.61 -8.74 -8.00
C THR A 151 -15.41 -9.67 -7.87
N GLY A 152 -15.12 -10.09 -6.64
CA GLY A 152 -14.02 -10.98 -6.27
C GLY A 152 -12.81 -10.20 -5.77
N CYS A 153 -12.37 -10.58 -4.58
CA CYS A 153 -11.08 -10.26 -3.96
C CYS A 153 -10.46 -11.55 -3.39
N ASP A 154 -9.28 -11.46 -2.78
CA ASP A 154 -8.60 -12.64 -2.22
C ASP A 154 -9.42 -13.40 -1.16
N MET A 155 -10.40 -12.74 -0.54
CA MET A 155 -11.27 -13.32 0.49
C MET A 155 -12.63 -13.80 -0.02
N THR A 156 -13.05 -13.41 -1.23
CA THR A 156 -14.42 -13.67 -1.71
C THR A 156 -14.48 -14.10 -3.17
N SER A 157 -15.38 -15.04 -3.47
CA SER A 157 -15.69 -15.39 -4.85
C SER A 157 -16.49 -14.27 -5.53
N LYS A 158 -16.31 -14.13 -6.85
CA LYS A 158 -17.03 -13.11 -7.63
C LYS A 158 -18.53 -13.41 -7.73
N VAL A 159 -19.37 -12.41 -7.47
CA VAL A 159 -20.81 -12.42 -7.81
C VAL A 159 -21.03 -11.93 -9.24
N GLY A 160 -20.23 -10.95 -9.66
CA GLY A 160 -20.25 -10.36 -11.01
C GLY A 160 -18.87 -9.84 -11.43
N THR A 161 -18.78 -9.18 -12.58
CA THR A 161 -17.52 -8.57 -13.04
C THR A 161 -17.40 -7.11 -12.63
N LYS A 162 -16.15 -6.59 -12.56
CA LYS A 162 -15.86 -5.20 -12.16
C LYS A 162 -16.58 -4.17 -13.02
N LEU A 163 -16.67 -4.37 -14.33
CA LEU A 163 -17.25 -3.38 -15.25
C LEU A 163 -18.75 -3.12 -15.00
N PRO A 164 -19.63 -4.14 -14.93
CA PRO A 164 -21.02 -3.96 -14.49
C PRO A 164 -21.15 -3.28 -13.12
N ALA A 165 -20.36 -3.69 -12.14
CA ALA A 165 -20.43 -3.12 -10.79
C ALA A 165 -20.10 -1.61 -10.77
N LEU A 166 -19.15 -1.16 -11.60
CA LEU A 166 -18.79 0.25 -11.73
C LEU A 166 -19.77 1.06 -12.59
N ASN A 167 -20.61 0.39 -13.38
CA ASN A 167 -21.63 1.00 -14.24
C ASN A 167 -23.03 1.04 -13.60
N LEU A 168 -23.20 0.49 -12.39
CA LEU A 168 -24.46 0.62 -11.64
C LEU A 168 -24.70 2.11 -11.36
N CYS A 169 -25.73 2.65 -11.99
CA CYS A 169 -26.13 4.04 -11.81
C CYS A 169 -26.70 4.20 -10.40
N LEU A 170 -26.08 5.04 -9.57
CA LEU A 170 -26.54 5.31 -8.19
C LEU A 170 -27.90 6.02 -8.15
N GLU A 171 -28.42 6.49 -9.30
CA GLU A 171 -29.68 7.24 -9.40
C GLU A 171 -30.93 6.36 -9.55
N GLN A 172 -30.82 5.03 -9.43
CA GLN A 172 -31.95 4.11 -9.61
C GLN A 172 -32.44 3.41 -8.33
N TYR A 173 -31.96 3.83 -7.15
CA TYR A 173 -32.42 3.32 -5.85
C TYR A 173 -32.57 4.43 -4.82
#